data_AF-A0A7C6TRB9-F1
#
_entry.id   AF-A0A7C6TRB9-F1
#
_cell.length_a   1.000
_cell.length_b   1.000
_cell.length_c   1.000
_cell.angle_alpha   90.00
_cell.angle_beta   90.00
_cell.angle_gamma   90.00
#
_symmetry.space_group_name_H-M   'P 1'
#
loop_
_entity.id
_entity.type
_entity.pdbx_description
1 polymer ?
#
loop_
_entity_poly.entity_id
_entity_poly.type
_entity_poly.pdbx_seq_one_letter_code
_entity_poly.pdbx_strand_id
1 'polypeptide(L)'
;TLHRPYEYEPDYLELAVSATASLALHGLDQRYSVGIYANALGPAGDQWVRLRPGRHPRQATEILTMLARLDWFRGRPYDDMLQRIMPLLPYGATIAAITAMPNDATYRALAALQDANHPIILLTIGDRMSDVPERFTRHHLGGHDAWHRLEALQLA
;
A
#
# COMPACT_ATOMS: atom_id res chain seq x y z
N THR A 1 15.84 3.19 20.12
CA THR A 1 14.52 2.58 20.39
C THR A 1 14.40 1.34 19.55
N LEU A 2 14.28 0.16 20.17
CA LEU A 2 14.21 -1.11 19.43
C LEU A 2 12.93 -1.11 18.57
N HIS A 3 13.10 -1.16 17.26
CA HIS A 3 12.03 -1.37 16.29
C HIS A 3 11.31 -2.67 16.65
N ARG A 4 10.01 -2.62 16.97
CA ARG A 4 9.16 -3.79 17.17
C ARG A 4 8.44 -4.10 15.85
N PRO A 5 9.00 -4.95 14.99
CA PRO A 5 8.41 -5.26 13.68
C PRO A 5 7.09 -6.04 13.76
N TYR A 6 6.53 -6.25 14.95
CA TYR A 6 5.29 -7.02 15.19
C TYR A 6 4.34 -6.30 16.15
N GLU A 7 4.54 -5.02 16.42
CA GLU A 7 3.53 -4.23 17.13
C GLU A 7 2.35 -4.06 16.18
N TYR A 8 1.28 -4.81 16.46
CA TYR A 8 0.05 -4.75 15.70
C TYR A 8 -0.65 -3.43 16.04
N GLU A 9 -0.71 -2.54 15.05
CA GLU A 9 -1.47 -1.30 15.15
C GLU A 9 -2.68 -1.38 14.21
N PRO A 10 -3.88 -1.75 14.71
CA PRO A 10 -5.08 -1.96 13.89
C PRO A 10 -5.42 -0.72 13.06
N ASP A 11 -5.34 0.46 13.67
CA ASP A 11 -5.70 1.74 13.05
C ASP A 11 -4.82 2.05 11.83
N TYR A 12 -3.54 1.65 11.85
CA TYR A 12 -2.64 1.84 10.73
C TYR A 12 -2.97 0.92 9.56
N LEU A 13 -3.37 -0.33 9.85
CA LEU A 13 -3.84 -1.26 8.83
C LEU A 13 -5.13 -0.75 8.20
N GLU A 14 -6.11 -0.36 9.02
CA GLU A 14 -7.40 0.15 8.55
C GLU A 14 -7.24 1.44 7.72
N LEU A 15 -6.35 2.35 8.14
CA LEU A 15 -6.02 3.55 7.36
C LEU A 15 -5.34 3.18 6.03
N ALA A 16 -4.45 2.20 6.01
CA ALA A 16 -3.81 1.73 4.78
C ALA A 16 -4.80 1.07 3.82
N VAL A 17 -5.70 0.23 4.33
CA VAL A 17 -6.78 -0.43 3.58
C VAL A 17 -7.72 0.63 2.99
N SER A 18 -8.15 1.58 3.82
CA SER A 18 -9.04 2.67 3.41
C SER A 18 -8.41 3.56 2.34
N ALA A 19 -7.16 4.00 2.55
CA ALA A 19 -6.43 4.79 1.56
C ALA A 19 -6.24 4.04 0.25
N THR A 20 -5.91 2.74 0.31
CA THR A 20 -5.79 1.88 -0.87
C THR A 20 -7.12 1.79 -1.63
N ALA A 21 -8.23 1.56 -0.91
CA ALA A 21 -9.56 1.49 -1.49
C ALA A 21 -9.94 2.82 -2.17
N SER A 22 -9.74 3.96 -1.50
CA SER A 22 -10.04 5.28 -2.06
C SER A 22 -9.24 5.57 -3.33
N LEU A 23 -7.92 5.32 -3.32
CA LEU A 23 -7.06 5.51 -4.48
C LEU A 23 -7.45 4.58 -5.63
N ALA A 24 -7.73 3.31 -5.33
CA ALA A 24 -8.07 2.33 -6.33
C ALA A 24 -9.41 2.62 -7.01
N LEU A 25 -10.44 2.93 -6.22
CA LEU A 25 -11.77 3.27 -6.73
C LEU A 25 -11.75 4.58 -7.52
N HIS A 26 -11.02 5.59 -7.03
CA HIS A 26 -10.81 6.83 -7.80
C HIS A 26 -10.10 6.55 -9.12
N GLY A 27 -9.04 5.74 -9.13
CA GLY A 27 -8.33 5.37 -10.34
C GLY A 27 -9.23 4.65 -11.37
N LEU A 28 -10.10 3.75 -10.91
CA LEU A 28 -11.08 3.07 -11.76
C LEU A 28 -12.12 4.03 -12.34
N ASP A 29 -12.61 4.98 -11.54
CA ASP A 29 -13.54 6.03 -11.99
C ASP A 29 -12.92 6.88 -13.10
N GLN A 30 -11.62 7.21 -12.95
CA GLN A 30 -10.81 7.89 -13.95
C GLN A 30 -10.40 6.98 -15.14
N ARG A 31 -10.97 5.77 -15.26
CA ARG A 31 -10.74 4.79 -16.35
C ARG A 31 -9.32 4.21 -16.41
N TYR A 32 -8.51 4.36 -15.37
CA TYR A 32 -7.22 3.70 -15.28
C TYR A 32 -7.37 2.19 -15.05
N SER A 33 -6.36 1.43 -15.47
CA SER A 33 -6.23 0.03 -15.09
C SER A 33 -5.56 -0.04 -13.73
N VAL A 34 -6.22 -0.65 -12.73
CA VAL A 34 -5.76 -0.65 -11.34
C VAL A 34 -5.56 -2.08 -10.86
N GLY A 35 -4.38 -2.35 -10.29
CA GLY A 35 -4.05 -3.61 -9.61
C GLY A 35 -3.54 -3.32 -8.20
N ILE A 36 -3.50 -4.35 -7.36
CA ILE A 36 -3.06 -4.21 -5.97
C ILE A 36 -2.10 -5.35 -5.64
N TYR A 37 -1.05 -5.02 -4.91
CA TYR A 37 -0.10 -5.96 -4.33
C TYR A 37 0.05 -5.63 -2.85
N ALA A 38 -0.10 -6.62 -1.98
CA ALA A 38 0.07 -6.45 -0.54
C ALA A 38 0.89 -7.60 0.02
N ASN A 39 1.80 -7.30 0.95
CA ASN A 39 2.69 -8.30 1.55
C ASN A 39 2.00 -9.12 2.66
N ALA A 40 0.67 -9.09 2.72
CA ALA A 40 -0.14 -9.92 3.59
C ALA A 40 -0.07 -11.40 3.17
N LEU A 41 -0.17 -12.31 4.13
CA LEU A 41 -0.19 -13.74 3.87
C LEU A 41 -1.45 -14.13 3.07
N GLY A 42 -1.26 -14.83 1.96
CA GLY A 42 -2.37 -15.31 1.13
C GLY A 42 -3.00 -16.60 1.66
N PRO A 43 -4.23 -16.92 1.21
CA PRO A 43 -5.01 -18.06 1.73
C PRO A 43 -4.37 -19.43 1.46
N ALA A 44 -3.47 -19.56 0.48
CA ALA A 44 -2.77 -20.80 0.15
C ALA A 44 -1.31 -20.82 0.66
N GLY A 45 -0.97 -19.96 1.63
CA GLY A 45 0.41 -19.79 2.08
C GLY A 45 1.26 -18.95 1.14
N ASP A 46 0.63 -18.25 0.18
CA ASP A 46 1.32 -17.26 -0.65
C ASP A 46 1.94 -16.19 0.25
N GLN A 47 3.19 -15.84 -0.02
CA GLN A 47 3.93 -14.89 0.83
C GLN A 47 3.54 -13.41 0.60
N TRP A 48 2.53 -13.19 -0.24
CA TRP A 48 1.93 -11.92 -0.61
C TRP A 48 0.66 -12.19 -1.43
N VAL A 49 -0.26 -11.22 -1.45
CA VAL A 49 -1.46 -11.28 -2.29
C VAL A 49 -1.36 -10.29 -3.44
N ARG A 50 -1.99 -10.64 -4.56
CA ARG A 50 -2.04 -9.79 -5.75
C ARG A 50 -3.40 -9.84 -6.44
N LEU A 51 -3.79 -8.70 -6.97
CA LEU A 51 -4.83 -8.56 -7.98
C LEU A 51 -4.21 -7.84 -9.18
N ARG A 52 -4.25 -8.49 -10.36
CA ARG A 52 -3.66 -7.93 -11.58
C ARG A 52 -4.38 -6.64 -11.99
N PRO A 53 -3.67 -5.69 -12.64
CA PRO A 53 -4.28 -4.49 -13.15
C PRO A 53 -5.44 -4.78 -14.11
N GLY A 54 -6.61 -4.20 -13.82
CA GLY A 54 -7.80 -4.30 -14.66
C GLY A 54 -8.65 -3.03 -14.58
N ARG A 55 -9.56 -2.88 -15.55
CA ARG A 55 -10.53 -1.76 -15.64
C ARG A 55 -11.97 -2.23 -15.88
N HIS A 56 -12.21 -3.53 -15.71
CA HIS A 56 -13.55 -4.11 -15.91
C HIS A 56 -14.50 -3.63 -14.79
N PRO A 57 -15.82 -3.53 -15.03
CA PRO A 57 -16.80 -3.18 -13.99
C PRO A 57 -16.73 -4.01 -12.70
N ARG A 58 -16.17 -5.23 -12.77
CA ARG A 58 -16.00 -6.12 -11.61
C ARG A 58 -14.74 -5.85 -10.79
N GLN A 59 -13.81 -5.07 -11.33
CA GLN A 59 -12.51 -4.80 -10.69
C GLN A 59 -12.69 -4.13 -9.33
N ALA A 60 -13.65 -3.20 -9.20
CA ALA A 60 -13.94 -2.55 -7.92
C ALA A 60 -14.34 -3.57 -6.84
N THR A 61 -15.23 -4.52 -7.18
CA THR A 61 -15.64 -5.60 -6.28
C THR A 61 -14.48 -6.51 -5.93
N GLU A 62 -13.66 -6.90 -6.89
CA GLU A 62 -12.48 -7.76 -6.66
C GLU A 62 -11.45 -7.08 -5.75
N ILE A 63 -11.22 -5.78 -5.97
CA ILE A 63 -10.34 -4.94 -5.13
C ILE A 63 -10.84 -4.93 -3.68
N LEU A 64 -12.09 -4.53 -3.46
CA LEU A 64 -12.66 -4.42 -2.11
C LEU A 64 -12.72 -5.78 -1.43
N THR A 65 -13.00 -6.85 -2.18
CA THR A 65 -12.99 -8.22 -1.65
C THR A 65 -11.59 -8.65 -1.21
N MET A 66 -10.55 -8.31 -1.97
CA MET A 66 -9.17 -8.62 -1.58
C MET A 66 -8.75 -7.81 -0.35
N LEU A 67 -9.08 -6.51 -0.33
CA LEU A 67 -8.77 -5.62 0.78
C LEU A 67 -9.44 -6.05 2.09
N ALA A 68 -10.71 -6.46 2.03
CA ALA A 68 -11.45 -6.98 3.19
C ALA A 68 -10.89 -8.30 3.77
N ARG A 69 -9.98 -8.97 3.04
CA ARG A 69 -9.33 -10.21 3.48
C ARG A 69 -7.90 -9.99 3.95
N LEU A 70 -7.41 -8.75 3.94
CA LEU A 70 -6.08 -8.45 4.45
C LEU A 70 -6.06 -8.59 5.97
N ASP A 71 -4.96 -9.12 6.46
CA ASP A 71 -4.67 -9.34 7.87
C ASP A 71 -3.31 -8.70 8.17
N TRP A 72 -3.02 -8.38 9.43
CA TRP A 72 -1.76 -7.77 9.85
C TRP A 72 -0.56 -8.71 9.68
N PHE A 73 -0.81 -10.02 9.55
CA PHE A 73 0.25 -10.98 9.29
C PHE A 73 0.85 -10.80 7.89
N ARG A 74 2.11 -10.35 7.86
CA ARG A 74 2.90 -10.30 6.62
C ARG A 74 3.48 -11.66 6.27
N GLY A 75 3.38 -12.04 5.00
CA GLY A 75 4.08 -13.21 4.45
C GLY A 75 5.55 -12.96 4.15
N ARG A 76 5.91 -11.73 3.76
CA ARG A 76 7.29 -11.32 3.41
C ARG A 76 7.52 -9.84 3.78
N PRO A 77 8.78 -9.42 4.03
CA PRO A 77 9.11 -8.00 4.13
C PRO A 77 8.66 -7.22 2.89
N TYR A 78 8.22 -5.98 3.10
CA TYR A 78 7.65 -5.14 2.05
C TYR A 78 8.65 -4.82 0.93
N ASP A 79 9.90 -4.53 1.29
CA ASP A 79 11.02 -4.28 0.39
C ASP A 79 11.35 -5.47 -0.51
N ASP A 80 11.36 -6.69 0.04
CA ASP A 80 11.58 -7.93 -0.72
C ASP A 80 10.38 -8.24 -1.62
N MET A 81 9.15 -7.95 -1.18
CA MET A 81 7.99 -7.99 -2.07
C MET A 81 8.20 -7.05 -3.27
N LEU A 82 8.46 -5.76 -3.04
CA LEU A 82 8.65 -4.74 -4.09
C LEU A 82 9.65 -5.16 -5.17
N GLN A 83 10.78 -5.75 -4.77
CA GLN A 83 11.78 -6.27 -5.71
C GLN A 83 11.22 -7.39 -6.62
N ARG A 84 10.38 -8.27 -6.07
CA ARG A 84 9.75 -9.39 -6.79
C ARG A 84 8.58 -8.97 -7.65
N ILE A 85 7.90 -7.88 -7.31
CA ILE A 85 6.77 -7.38 -8.11
C ILE A 85 7.26 -6.68 -9.38
N MET A 86 8.45 -6.06 -9.34
CA MET A 86 9.00 -5.27 -10.45
C MET A 86 8.85 -5.92 -11.84
N PRO A 87 9.26 -7.18 -12.09
CA PRO A 87 9.11 -7.81 -13.40
C PRO A 87 7.65 -8.11 -13.81
N LEU A 88 6.69 -7.97 -12.89
CA LEU A 88 5.27 -8.23 -13.11
C LEU A 88 4.48 -6.95 -13.40
N LEU A 89 5.10 -5.78 -13.23
CA LEU A 89 4.45 -4.49 -13.42
C LEU A 89 4.31 -4.16 -14.90
N PRO A 90 3.16 -3.61 -15.34
CA PRO A 90 3.04 -3.03 -16.67
C PRO A 90 4.05 -1.90 -16.85
N TYR A 91 4.61 -1.77 -18.06
CA TYR A 91 5.58 -0.73 -18.36
C TYR A 91 5.02 0.66 -18.04
N GLY A 92 5.80 1.48 -17.34
CA GLY A 92 5.41 2.84 -16.95
C GLY A 92 4.28 2.94 -15.91
N ALA A 93 3.86 1.82 -15.31
CA ALA A 93 2.84 1.85 -14.26
C ALA A 93 3.30 2.73 -13.09
N THR A 94 2.43 3.66 -12.67
CA THR A 94 2.62 4.45 -11.44
C THR A 94 2.33 3.58 -10.23
N ILE A 95 3.20 3.65 -9.22
CA ILE A 95 3.09 2.88 -7.99
C ILE A 95 2.78 3.83 -6.84
N ALA A 96 1.59 3.70 -6.28
CA ALA A 96 1.25 4.26 -4.98
C ALA A 96 1.68 3.27 -3.90
N ALA A 97 2.85 3.49 -3.30
CA ALA A 97 3.37 2.68 -2.21
C ALA A 97 2.83 3.19 -0.88
N ILE A 98 2.21 2.32 -0.08
CA ILE A 98 1.61 2.68 1.22
C ILE A 98 2.28 1.86 2.32
N THR A 99 2.79 2.50 3.37
CA THR A 99 3.42 1.80 4.50
C THR A 99 3.40 2.62 5.78
N ALA A 100 3.19 1.96 6.92
CA ALA A 100 3.35 2.56 8.25
C ALA A 100 4.79 2.44 8.80
N MET A 101 5.63 1.62 8.15
CA MET A 101 6.98 1.32 8.62
C MET A 101 7.99 1.43 7.48
N PRO A 102 8.14 2.60 6.84
CA PRO A 102 9.19 2.76 5.85
C PRO A 102 10.57 2.67 6.53
N ASN A 103 11.52 2.05 5.84
CA ASN A 103 12.90 1.89 6.29
C ASN A 103 13.85 1.99 5.09
N ASP A 104 15.16 2.02 5.34
CA ASP A 104 16.16 2.17 4.26
C ASP A 104 16.07 1.09 3.19
N ALA A 105 15.70 -0.14 3.56
CA ALA A 105 15.50 -1.23 2.60
C ALA A 105 14.30 -0.95 1.68
N THR A 106 13.21 -0.44 2.25
CA THR A 106 12.02 0.01 1.50
C THR A 106 12.39 1.14 0.54
N TYR A 107 13.12 2.16 1.01
CA TYR A 107 13.56 3.27 0.16
C TYR A 107 14.45 2.80 -0.98
N ARG A 108 15.38 1.86 -0.74
CA ARG A 108 16.20 1.27 -1.82
C ARG A 108 15.36 0.49 -2.83
N ALA A 109 14.37 -0.28 -2.38
CA ALA A 109 13.49 -1.03 -3.28
C ALA A 109 12.60 -0.10 -4.14
N LEU A 110 12.06 0.96 -3.54
CA LEU A 110 11.28 1.98 -4.27
C LEU A 110 12.15 2.78 -5.25
N ALA A 111 13.38 3.11 -4.87
CA ALA A 111 14.35 3.73 -5.76
C ALA A 111 14.63 2.87 -7.00
N ALA A 112 14.83 1.56 -6.81
CA ALA A 112 15.05 0.64 -7.93
C ALA A 112 13.85 0.59 -8.90
N LEU A 113 12.61 0.63 -8.37
CA LEU A 113 11.39 0.72 -9.19
C LEU A 113 11.35 2.04 -9.97
N GLN A 114 11.70 3.16 -9.33
CA GLN A 114 11.77 4.48 -9.96
C GLN A 114 12.82 4.53 -11.08
N ASP A 115 14.00 3.96 -10.82
CA ASP A 115 15.09 3.86 -11.80
C ASP A 115 14.71 2.94 -12.98
N ALA A 116 13.78 2.00 -12.77
CA ALA A 116 13.15 1.17 -13.80
C ALA A 116 11.97 1.85 -14.54
N ASN A 117 11.82 3.17 -14.41
CA ASN A 117 10.75 3.99 -15.01
C ASN A 117 9.34 3.73 -14.47
N HIS A 118 9.20 3.33 -13.21
CA HIS A 118 7.93 3.34 -12.51
C HIS A 118 7.82 4.57 -11.59
N PRO A 119 6.99 5.58 -11.92
CA PRO A 119 6.78 6.73 -11.03
C PRO A 119 6.28 6.27 -9.66
N ILE A 120 6.86 6.81 -8.60
CA ILE A 120 6.54 6.44 -7.21
C ILE A 120 5.83 7.60 -6.50
N ILE A 121 4.71 7.30 -5.87
CA ILE A 121 4.07 8.13 -4.84
C ILE A 121 4.11 7.34 -3.54
N LEU A 122 4.80 7.86 -2.53
CA LEU A 122 4.94 7.21 -1.23
C LEU A 122 3.97 7.82 -0.20
N LEU A 123 3.05 6.99 0.28
CA LEU A 123 2.08 7.32 1.31
C LEU A 123 2.54 6.68 2.63
N THR A 124 2.82 7.52 3.62
CA THR A 124 3.29 7.06 4.94
C THR A 124 2.18 7.19 5.98
N ILE A 125 2.09 6.21 6.88
CA ILE A 125 1.13 6.17 7.99
C ILE A 125 1.89 6.16 9.31
N GLY A 126 1.33 6.78 10.33
CA GLY A 126 1.85 6.79 11.70
C GLY A 126 1.66 8.14 12.37
N ASP A 127 1.73 8.18 13.69
CA ASP A 127 1.59 9.44 14.45
C ASP A 127 2.76 10.41 14.24
N ARG A 128 3.87 9.91 13.69
CA ARG A 128 5.07 10.68 13.39
C ARG A 128 5.40 10.59 11.90
N MET A 129 5.77 11.72 11.33
CA MET A 129 6.30 11.77 9.97
C MET A 129 7.59 10.96 9.89
N SER A 130 7.68 10.10 8.87
CA SER A 130 8.90 9.38 8.54
C SER A 130 9.89 10.26 7.79
N ASP A 131 11.18 10.06 8.02
CA ASP A 131 12.24 10.73 7.27
C ASP A 131 12.40 10.09 5.89
N VAL A 132 11.57 10.55 4.94
CA VAL A 132 11.53 10.04 3.56
C VAL A 132 12.52 10.83 2.69
N PRO A 133 13.39 10.16 1.91
CA PRO A 133 14.28 10.83 0.96
C PRO A 133 13.55 11.76 -0.02
N GLU A 134 14.13 12.93 -0.31
CA GLU A 134 13.53 13.98 -1.16
C GLU A 134 13.17 13.51 -2.59
N ARG A 135 13.80 12.44 -3.07
CA ARG A 135 13.56 11.89 -4.41
C ARG A 135 12.14 11.32 -4.61
N PHE A 136 11.39 11.08 -3.53
CA PHE A 136 10.04 10.54 -3.59
C PHE A 136 9.00 11.64 -3.41
N THR A 137 8.00 11.67 -4.29
CA THR A 137 6.75 12.37 -3.99
C THR A 137 6.12 11.70 -2.77
N ARG A 138 6.04 12.41 -1.65
CA ARG A 138 5.58 11.86 -0.38
C ARG A 138 4.33 12.55 0.13
N HIS A 139 3.42 11.76 0.68
CA HIS A 139 2.26 12.23 1.43
C HIS A 139 2.17 11.48 2.75
N HIS A 140 1.97 12.20 3.85
CA HIS A 140 1.76 11.62 5.16
C HIS A 140 0.26 11.61 5.46
N LEU A 141 -0.30 10.42 5.68
CA LEU A 141 -1.72 10.23 5.92
C LEU A 141 -2.12 10.46 7.38
N GLY A 142 -1.14 10.54 8.28
CA GLY A 142 -1.33 10.57 9.73
C GLY A 142 -1.39 9.16 10.33
N GLY A 143 -1.71 9.10 11.62
CA GLY A 143 -1.83 7.85 12.39
C GLY A 143 -3.22 7.72 13.04
N HIS A 144 -3.26 7.49 14.34
CA HIS A 144 -4.48 7.22 15.10
C HIS A 144 -5.52 8.36 14.95
N ASP A 145 -5.08 9.61 15.09
CA ASP A 145 -5.95 10.78 14.94
C ASP A 145 -6.56 10.92 13.54
N ALA A 146 -5.86 10.43 12.51
CA ALA A 146 -6.39 10.42 11.16
C ALA A 146 -7.46 9.35 10.99
N TRP A 147 -7.24 8.17 11.56
CA TRP A 147 -8.20 7.08 11.56
C TRP A 147 -9.49 7.46 12.31
N HIS A 148 -9.40 7.94 13.55
CA HIS A 148 -10.57 8.32 14.32
C HIS A 148 -11.41 9.43 13.67
N ARG A 149 -10.78 10.36 12.94
CA ARG A 149 -11.53 11.37 12.16
C ARG A 149 -12.29 10.75 11.00
N LEU A 150 -11.75 9.73 10.34
CA LEU A 150 -12.46 9.00 9.28
C LEU A 150 -13.62 8.19 9.84
N GLU A 151 -13.42 7.51 10.97
CA GLU A 151 -14.46 6.75 11.65
C GLU A 151 -15.62 7.67 12.07
N ALA A 152 -15.31 8.85 12.62
CA ALA A 152 -16.31 9.84 12.96
C ALA A 152 -17.11 10.36 11.74
N LEU A 153 -16.51 10.41 10.55
CA LEU A 153 -17.20 10.81 9.31
C LEU A 153 -18.15 9.72 8.78
N GLN A 154 -17.94 8.44 9.11
CA GLN A 154 -18.83 7.34 8.70
C GLN A 154 -20.08 7.23 9.56
N LEU A 155 -20.08 7.84 10.75
CA LEU A 155 -21.17 7.79 11.72
C LEU A 155 -22.12 9.00 11.64
N ALA A 156 -21.89 9.94 10.71
CA ALA A 156 -22.69 11.14 10.47
C ALA A 156 -23.53 11.02 9.19
#